data_AF-A0A0P0WEZ8-F1
#
_entry.id   AF-A0A0P0WEZ8-F1
#
_cell.length_a   1.000
_cell.length_b   1.000
_cell.length_c   1.000
_cell.angle_alpha   90.00
_cell.angle_beta   90.00
_cell.angle_gamma   90.00
#
_symmetry.space_group_name_H-M   'P 1'
#
loop_
_entity.id
_entity.type
_entity.pdbx_description
1 polymer ?
#
loop_
_entity_poly.entity_id
_entity_poly.type
_entity_poly.pdbx_seq_one_letter_code
_entity_poly.pdbx_strand_id
1 'polypeptide(L)'
;MDPRLSYCCYLHGCLCVLVLLLCSWRAADAQAQQPPPHTDPTEAAALNAMMARLGLSAPPSWNISSDPCSGAATDDTPLDDNPAFNPAIKCDCSDHNNTLCHITRLKINTLDVVGPIPEELRNLTHLIKL
;
A
#
# COMPACT_ATOMS: atom_id res chain seq x y z
N MET A 1 -54.44 46.41 5.21
CA MET A 1 -53.22 45.62 4.92
C MET A 1 -53.05 44.60 6.02
N ASP A 2 -53.31 43.33 5.74
CA ASP A 2 -53.38 42.30 6.77
C ASP A 2 -51.98 41.79 7.17
N PRO A 3 -51.59 41.91 8.46
CA PRO A 3 -50.28 41.46 8.95
C PRO A 3 -50.08 39.94 8.81
N ARG A 4 -51.18 39.17 8.65
CA ARG A 4 -51.14 37.71 8.49
C ARG A 4 -50.46 37.27 7.18
N LEU A 5 -50.66 38.00 6.08
CA LEU A 5 -50.07 37.65 4.78
C LEU A 5 -48.55 37.89 4.78
N SER A 6 -48.10 38.96 5.44
CA SER A 6 -46.68 39.25 5.65
C SER A 6 -46.01 38.17 6.52
N TYR A 7 -46.69 37.71 7.57
CA TYR A 7 -46.20 36.65 8.45
C TYR A 7 -46.04 35.31 7.70
N CYS A 8 -47.00 34.95 6.83
CA CYS A 8 -46.90 33.75 5.99
C CYS A 8 -45.69 33.78 5.04
N CYS A 9 -45.42 34.92 4.39
CA CYS A 9 -44.25 35.06 3.51
C CYS A 9 -42.93 34.97 4.29
N TYR A 10 -42.87 35.58 5.49
CA TYR A 10 -41.72 35.46 6.39
C TYR A 10 -41.49 34.02 6.84
N LEU A 11 -42.55 33.30 7.22
CA LEU A 11 -42.49 31.89 7.60
C LEU A 11 -41.93 31.01 6.48
N HIS A 12 -42.41 31.18 5.26
CA HIS A 12 -41.89 30.44 4.10
C HIS A 12 -40.44 30.80 3.77
N GLY A 13 -40.08 32.09 3.83
CA GLY A 13 -38.71 32.55 3.63
C GLY A 13 -37.74 31.98 4.66
N CYS A 14 -38.12 32.03 5.95
CA CYS A 14 -37.36 31.42 7.04
C CYS A 14 -37.22 29.91 6.87
N LEU A 15 -38.28 29.20 6.48
CA LEU A 15 -38.21 27.76 6.20
C LEU A 15 -37.25 27.45 5.05
N CYS A 16 -37.28 28.21 3.95
CA CYS A 16 -36.33 28.05 2.85
C CYS A 16 -34.88 28.27 3.30
N VAL A 17 -34.60 29.32 4.08
CA VAL A 17 -33.25 29.59 4.61
C VAL A 17 -32.81 28.48 5.56
N LEU A 18 -33.68 27.99 6.44
CA LEU A 18 -33.39 26.87 7.34
C LEU A 18 -33.07 25.59 6.54
N VAL A 19 -33.84 25.26 5.50
CA VAL A 19 -33.56 24.09 4.63
C VAL A 19 -32.23 24.24 3.90
N LEU A 20 -31.90 25.44 3.40
CA LEU A 20 -30.61 25.69 2.74
C LEU A 20 -29.43 25.58 3.72
N LEU A 21 -29.60 26.04 4.96
CA LEU A 21 -28.60 25.86 6.03
C LEU A 21 -28.46 24.38 6.42
N LEU A 22 -29.54 23.61 6.48
CA LEU A 22 -29.47 22.16 6.74
C LEU A 22 -28.76 21.42 5.58
N CYS A 23 -28.92 21.87 4.34
CA CYS A 23 -28.29 21.26 3.16
C CYS A 23 -26.77 21.52 3.06
N SER A 24 -26.24 22.57 3.68
CA SER A 24 -24.79 22.84 3.68
C SER A 24 -24.00 21.97 4.66
N TRP A 25 -24.67 21.13 5.45
CA TRP A 25 -24.04 20.15 6.35
C TRP A 25 -23.86 18.78 5.71
N ARG A 26 -23.82 18.70 4.37
CA ARG A 26 -23.14 17.58 3.74
C ARG A 26 -21.67 17.76 4.03
N ALA A 27 -21.24 17.24 5.19
CA ALA A 27 -19.85 16.95 5.43
C ALA A 27 -19.35 16.28 4.15
N ALA A 28 -18.37 16.88 3.50
CA ALA A 28 -17.62 16.16 2.50
C ALA A 28 -17.15 14.91 3.23
N ASP A 29 -17.73 13.75 2.91
CA ASP A 29 -17.23 12.48 3.38
C ASP A 29 -15.80 12.43 2.88
N ALA A 30 -14.87 12.86 3.73
CA ALA A 30 -13.46 12.66 3.54
C ALA A 30 -13.33 11.14 3.62
N GLN A 31 -13.49 10.47 2.47
CA GLN A 31 -13.26 9.05 2.35
C GLN A 31 -11.86 8.83 2.88
N ALA A 32 -11.76 8.32 4.10
CA ALA A 32 -10.50 8.03 4.73
C ALA A 32 -9.82 7.01 3.81
N GLN A 33 -8.87 7.47 3.01
CA GLN A 33 -8.08 6.59 2.17
C GLN A 33 -7.32 5.69 3.13
N GLN A 34 -7.53 4.38 3.02
CA GLN A 34 -6.72 3.43 3.77
C GLN A 34 -5.25 3.71 3.44
N PRO A 35 -4.35 3.65 4.44
CA PRO A 35 -2.93 3.69 4.17
C PRO A 35 -2.55 2.65 3.11
N PRO A 36 -1.50 2.89 2.30
CA PRO A 36 -0.96 1.86 1.43
C PRO A 36 -0.67 0.58 2.22
N PRO A 37 -0.83 -0.60 1.62
CA PRO A 37 -0.43 -1.84 2.27
C PRO A 37 1.07 -1.80 2.59
N HIS A 38 1.46 -2.54 3.62
CA HIS A 38 2.83 -2.56 4.11
C HIS A 38 3.34 -4.00 4.20
N THR A 39 4.64 -4.18 3.99
CA THR A 39 5.28 -5.49 4.17
C THR A 39 5.22 -5.92 5.64
N ASP A 40 4.99 -7.21 5.89
CA ASP A 40 5.15 -7.79 7.22
C ASP A 40 6.51 -7.37 7.81
N PRO A 41 6.54 -6.79 9.03
CA PRO A 41 7.76 -6.20 9.58
C PRO A 41 8.87 -7.24 9.80
N THR A 42 8.52 -8.50 10.06
CA THR A 42 9.48 -9.60 10.22
C THR A 42 10.10 -9.95 8.88
N GLU A 43 9.27 -10.04 7.83
CA GLU A 43 9.73 -10.33 6.47
C GLU A 43 10.56 -9.19 5.89
N ALA A 44 10.17 -7.93 6.11
CA ALA A 44 10.92 -6.74 5.72
C ALA A 44 12.30 -6.69 6.39
N ALA A 45 12.36 -6.95 7.71
CA ALA A 45 13.62 -7.02 8.45
C ALA A 45 14.51 -8.17 7.95
N ALA A 46 13.92 -9.34 7.70
CA ALA A 46 14.62 -10.50 7.17
C ALA A 46 15.23 -10.22 5.80
N LEU A 47 14.46 -9.67 4.86
CA LEU A 47 14.95 -9.29 3.53
C LEU A 47 16.12 -8.30 3.62
N ASN A 48 15.96 -7.23 4.42
CA ASN A 48 17.01 -6.22 4.57
C ASN A 48 18.30 -6.81 5.15
N ALA A 49 18.19 -7.68 6.16
CA ALA A 49 19.32 -8.38 6.75
C ALA A 49 19.99 -9.31 5.74
N MET A 50 19.22 -10.07 4.94
CA MET A 50 19.75 -10.92 3.88
C MET A 50 20.50 -10.12 2.83
N MET A 51 19.90 -9.05 2.30
CA MET A 51 20.52 -8.21 1.28
C MET A 51 21.83 -7.60 1.79
N ALA A 52 21.83 -7.07 3.02
CA ALA A 52 23.04 -6.54 3.65
C ALA A 52 24.14 -7.62 3.81
N ARG A 53 23.77 -8.82 4.28
CA ARG A 53 24.69 -9.93 4.50
C ARG A 53 25.32 -10.45 3.20
N LEU A 54 24.55 -10.43 2.11
CA LEU A 54 24.98 -10.86 0.78
C LEU A 54 25.62 -9.73 -0.04
N GLY A 55 25.70 -8.51 0.49
CA GLY A 55 26.25 -7.35 -0.24
C GLY A 55 25.40 -6.93 -1.44
N LEU A 56 24.09 -7.19 -1.39
CA LEU A 56 23.15 -6.92 -2.46
C LEU A 56 22.43 -5.59 -2.26
N SER A 57 22.02 -4.97 -3.36
CA SER A 57 21.19 -3.77 -3.38
C SER A 57 20.09 -3.93 -4.43
N ALA A 58 18.96 -3.27 -4.23
CA ALA A 58 17.86 -3.31 -5.19
C ALA A 58 18.29 -2.65 -6.51
N PRO A 59 18.05 -3.28 -7.68
CA PRO A 59 18.27 -2.64 -8.97
C PRO A 59 17.24 -1.52 -9.19
N PRO A 60 17.53 -0.54 -10.06
CA PRO A 60 16.59 0.54 -10.38
C PRO A 60 15.22 0.06 -10.88
N SER A 61 15.19 -1.10 -11.54
CA SER A 61 13.97 -1.78 -12.02
C SER A 61 13.02 -2.21 -10.90
N TRP A 62 13.51 -2.39 -9.67
CA TRP A 62 12.65 -2.70 -8.53
C TRP A 62 11.78 -1.50 -8.18
N ASN A 63 12.26 -0.27 -8.39
CA ASN A 63 11.54 0.95 -8.01
C ASN A 63 11.13 0.93 -6.52
N ILE A 64 12.05 0.47 -5.66
CA ILE A 64 11.82 0.36 -4.22
C ILE A 64 11.69 1.76 -3.58
N SER A 65 10.62 1.96 -2.81
CA SER A 65 10.47 3.10 -1.89
C SER A 65 11.07 2.76 -0.52
N SER A 66 10.49 3.23 0.60
CA SER A 66 10.83 2.78 1.95
C SER A 66 10.36 1.34 2.24
N ASP A 67 9.32 0.87 1.55
CA ASP A 67 8.73 -0.45 1.73
C ASP A 67 9.16 -1.40 0.59
N PRO A 68 9.68 -2.61 0.87
CA PRO A 68 10.16 -3.52 -0.16
C PRO A 68 9.06 -4.10 -1.06
N CYS A 69 7.83 -4.27 -0.55
CA CYS A 69 6.66 -4.66 -1.33
C CYS A 69 6.00 -3.43 -1.95
N SER A 70 6.73 -2.75 -2.82
CA SER A 70 6.26 -1.61 -3.59
C SER A 70 6.68 -1.70 -5.06
N GLY A 71 6.00 -0.96 -5.93
CA GLY A 71 6.32 -0.89 -7.35
C GLY A 71 6.36 -2.26 -8.02
N ALA A 72 7.53 -2.61 -8.57
CA ALA A 72 7.73 -3.85 -9.31
C ALA A 72 7.58 -5.12 -8.47
N ALA A 73 7.65 -5.02 -7.13
CA ALA A 73 7.42 -6.15 -6.25
C ALA A 73 5.92 -6.57 -6.18
N THR A 74 5.01 -5.65 -6.50
CA THR A 74 3.55 -5.85 -6.37
C THR A 74 2.77 -5.73 -7.68
N ASP A 75 3.38 -5.18 -8.73
CA ASP A 75 2.74 -5.03 -10.05
C ASP A 75 2.88 -6.31 -10.93
N ASP A 76 2.50 -6.20 -12.20
CA ASP A 76 2.56 -7.29 -13.17
C ASP A 76 3.96 -7.56 -13.76
N THR A 77 5.02 -6.88 -13.31
CA THR A 77 6.39 -7.05 -13.81
C THR A 77 6.83 -8.50 -13.63
N PRO A 78 7.20 -9.25 -14.68
CA PRO A 78 7.64 -10.64 -14.51
C PRO A 78 8.93 -10.72 -13.69
N LEU A 79 9.02 -11.67 -12.76
CA LEU A 79 10.23 -11.90 -11.95
C LEU A 79 11.18 -12.91 -12.61
N ASP A 80 10.68 -14.09 -13.01
CA ASP A 80 11.54 -15.20 -13.47
C ASP A 80 12.32 -14.86 -14.74
N ASP A 81 11.61 -14.41 -15.78
CA ASP A 81 12.16 -14.18 -17.12
C ASP A 81 12.80 -12.79 -17.29
N ASN A 82 12.74 -11.94 -16.26
CA ASN A 82 13.26 -10.58 -16.33
C ASN A 82 14.68 -10.52 -15.72
N PRO A 83 15.74 -10.39 -16.54
CA PRO A 83 17.11 -10.29 -16.04
C PRO A 83 17.39 -8.94 -15.36
N ALA A 84 16.66 -7.89 -15.72
CA ALA A 84 16.83 -6.57 -15.12
C ALA A 84 16.29 -6.50 -13.70
N PHE A 85 15.35 -7.39 -13.34
CA PHE A 85 14.74 -7.46 -12.01
C PHE A 85 15.39 -8.58 -11.20
N ASN A 86 16.66 -8.36 -10.81
CA ASN A 86 17.53 -9.30 -10.11
C ASN A 86 18.69 -8.55 -9.39
N PRO A 87 18.85 -8.66 -8.06
CA PRO A 87 17.99 -9.39 -7.15
C PRO A 87 16.63 -8.68 -7.04
N ALA A 88 15.58 -9.45 -6.75
CA ALA A 88 14.23 -8.92 -6.69
C ALA A 88 13.28 -9.83 -5.92
N ILE A 89 12.13 -9.30 -5.54
CA ILE A 89 11.07 -10.07 -4.88
C ILE A 89 9.74 -9.94 -5.63
N LYS A 90 8.80 -10.82 -5.28
CA LYS A 90 7.37 -10.57 -5.46
C LYS A 90 6.64 -10.72 -4.14
N CYS A 91 5.60 -9.91 -4.00
CA CYS A 91 4.76 -9.89 -2.82
C CYS A 91 3.30 -10.18 -3.17
N ASP A 92 2.59 -10.76 -2.22
CA ASP A 92 1.13 -10.88 -2.22
C ASP A 92 0.59 -10.02 -1.07
N CYS A 93 -0.31 -9.10 -1.38
CA CYS A 93 -0.93 -8.18 -0.44
C CYS A 93 -2.44 -8.46 -0.32
N SER A 94 -2.87 -9.71 -0.35
CA SER A 94 -4.27 -10.10 -0.15
C SER A 94 -4.66 -10.23 1.33
N ASP A 95 -3.69 -10.27 2.23
CA ASP A 95 -3.89 -10.42 3.67
C ASP A 95 -4.44 -9.17 4.36
N HIS A 96 -5.18 -9.38 5.44
CA HIS A 96 -5.76 -8.33 6.30
C HIS A 96 -6.55 -7.26 5.51
N ASN A 97 -7.44 -7.68 4.60
CA ASN A 97 -8.20 -6.79 3.71
C ASN A 97 -7.30 -5.91 2.84
N ASN A 98 -6.30 -6.53 2.23
CA ASN A 98 -5.33 -5.86 1.37
C ASN A 98 -4.49 -4.78 2.07
N THR A 99 -4.14 -5.01 3.34
CA THR A 99 -3.30 -4.07 4.12
C THR A 99 -1.95 -4.64 4.52
N LEU A 100 -1.78 -5.96 4.50
CA LEU A 100 -0.54 -6.65 4.85
C LEU A 100 0.01 -7.38 3.62
N CYS A 101 1.28 -7.14 3.30
CA CYS A 101 1.99 -7.78 2.21
C CYS A 101 2.98 -8.82 2.73
N HIS A 102 3.04 -9.94 2.02
CA HIS A 102 3.95 -11.04 2.27
C HIS A 102 4.86 -11.29 1.08
N ILE A 103 6.15 -11.53 1.34
CA ILE A 103 7.15 -11.86 0.33
C ILE A 103 6.94 -13.32 -0.09
N THR A 104 6.40 -13.53 -1.28
CA THR A 104 6.10 -14.87 -1.80
C THR A 104 7.18 -15.42 -2.71
N ARG A 105 8.00 -14.55 -3.30
CA ARG A 105 9.07 -14.97 -4.19
C ARG A 105 10.30 -14.10 -3.99
N LEU A 106 11.47 -14.71 -4.02
CA LEU A 106 12.77 -14.04 -3.95
C LEU A 106 13.62 -14.57 -5.09
N LYS A 107 14.32 -13.69 -5.80
CA LYS A 107 15.23 -14.05 -6.89
C LYS A 107 16.61 -13.47 -6.59
N ILE A 108 17.60 -14.35 -6.49
CA ILE A 108 19.02 -14.01 -6.33
C ILE A 108 19.80 -14.95 -7.26
N ASN A 109 19.84 -14.62 -8.55
CA ASN A 109 20.40 -15.51 -9.57
C ASN A 109 21.65 -14.93 -10.22
N THR A 110 22.72 -15.71 -10.36
CA THR A 110 23.91 -15.31 -11.15
C THR A 110 24.50 -13.96 -10.70
N LEU A 111 24.51 -13.70 -9.38
CA LEU A 111 25.09 -12.50 -8.78
C LEU A 111 26.46 -12.76 -8.13
N ASP A 112 27.03 -13.96 -8.36
CA ASP A 112 28.32 -14.40 -7.78
C ASP A 112 28.43 -14.17 -6.27
N VAL A 113 27.30 -14.29 -5.57
CA VAL A 113 27.22 -14.10 -4.14
C VAL A 113 27.84 -15.31 -3.45
N VAL A 114 28.92 -15.07 -2.70
CA VAL A 114 29.64 -16.09 -1.94
C VAL A 114 29.45 -15.84 -0.45
N GLY A 115 28.92 -16.84 0.25
CA GLY A 115 28.71 -16.77 1.68
C GLY A 115 27.82 -17.90 2.18
N PRO A 116 27.62 -18.00 3.51
CA PRO A 116 26.64 -18.91 4.07
C PRO A 116 25.23 -18.51 3.63
N ILE A 117 24.38 -19.51 3.42
CA ILE A 117 22.94 -19.30 3.21
C ILE A 117 22.41 -18.45 4.39
N PRO A 118 21.76 -17.29 4.14
CA PRO A 118 21.21 -16.46 5.20
C PRO A 118 20.19 -17.23 6.04
N GLU A 119 20.35 -17.22 7.36
CA GLU A 119 19.42 -17.88 8.28
C GLU A 119 18.07 -17.16 8.30
N GLU A 120 18.07 -15.88 7.93
CA GLU A 120 16.93 -14.98 7.82
C GLU A 120 15.89 -15.45 6.79
N LEU A 121 16.27 -16.32 5.84
CA LEU A 121 15.32 -16.97 4.93
C LEU A 121 14.18 -17.67 5.68
N ARG A 122 14.44 -18.19 6.89
CA ARG A 122 13.42 -18.84 7.73
C ARG A 122 12.28 -17.91 8.17
N ASN A 123 12.56 -16.60 8.17
CA ASN A 123 11.60 -15.58 8.58
C ASN A 123 10.72 -15.12 7.41
N LEU A 124 11.04 -15.48 6.16
CA LEU A 124 10.17 -15.29 4.99
C LEU A 124 9.12 -16.40 4.94
N THR A 125 8.17 -16.34 5.87
CA THR A 125 7.23 -17.44 6.14
C THR A 125 6.26 -17.74 5.01
N HIS A 126 6.03 -16.79 4.11
CA HIS A 126 5.19 -16.94 2.92
C HIS A 126 5.97 -17.19 1.64
N LEU A 127 7.28 -17.41 1.73
CA LEU A 127 8.11 -17.65 0.55
C LEU A 127 7.74 -19.00 -0.10
N ILE A 128 7.23 -18.93 -1.32
CA ILE A 128 6.83 -20.09 -2.14
C ILE A 128 7.92 -20.44 -3.15
N LYS A 129 8.71 -19.45 -3.60
CA LYS A 129 9.77 -19.66 -4.61
C LYS A 129 11.02 -18.85 -4.29
N LEU A 130 12.16 -19.52 -4.30
CA LEU A 130 13.51 -18.95 -4.27
C LEU A 130 14.19 -19.14 -5.64
#